data_AF-A0A1Q5N987-F1
#
_entry.id   AF-A0A1Q5N987-F1
#
_cell.length_a   1.000
_cell.length_b   1.000
_cell.length_c   1.000
_cell.angle_alpha   90.00
_cell.angle_beta   90.00
_cell.angle_gamma   90.00
#
_symmetry.space_group_name_H-M   'P 1'
#
loop_
_entity.id
_entity.type
_entity.pdbx_description
1 polymer ?
#
loop_
_entity_poly.entity_id
_entity_poly.type
_entity_poly.pdbx_seq_one_letter_code
_entity_poly.pdbx_strand_id
1 'polypeptide(L)'
;MPSDTRGLLAAAARDNAEWCDAVCRAHGLPGVFGPDAWSAARRTPPLYPDAVTLTPEASGAALVAGIDTGSPGCSVKDGFAALDLVPAGFEVLFEAQWIHRPAPAAGVCGPGPEWSEVTTAGELEAWEAAWDGGGSTGLFRPALLGGDIAFLAGRAGGRIVAGAVAHRGSGPVVGVSNLFAHAAADPAPGPEARAGAAAHARADAAWSGVLASIAARWPGLPVVGYESGDDLEAAVRAGFTPIGPLRVWLHTA
;
A
#
# COMPACT_ATOMS: atom_id res chain seq x y z
N MET A 1 22.20 8.16 14.53
CA MET A 1 21.56 8.06 13.20
C MET A 1 21.10 6.65 12.78
N PRO A 2 21.42 5.53 13.48
CA PRO A 2 20.73 4.24 13.27
C PRO A 2 19.40 4.08 14.05
N SER A 3 19.16 4.92 15.05
CA SER A 3 17.98 4.86 15.92
C SER A 3 16.70 5.37 15.26
N ASP A 4 16.82 6.23 14.24
CA ASP A 4 15.69 6.85 13.56
C ASP A 4 15.06 5.88 12.54
N THR A 5 15.89 5.21 11.72
CA THR A 5 15.43 4.26 10.70
C THR A 5 14.64 3.08 11.26
N ARG A 6 15.05 2.53 12.42
CA ARG A 6 14.29 1.44 13.07
C ARG A 6 12.90 1.90 13.52
N GLY A 7 12.80 3.11 14.07
CA GLY A 7 11.50 3.69 14.45
C GLY A 7 10.60 3.94 13.24
N LEU A 8 11.17 4.44 12.14
CA LEU A 8 10.44 4.65 10.89
C LEU A 8 9.94 3.34 10.27
N LEU A 9 10.77 2.29 10.29
CA LEU A 9 10.38 0.99 9.75
C LEU A 9 9.26 0.37 10.59
N ALA A 10 9.36 0.41 11.92
CA ALA A 10 8.29 -0.04 12.81
C ALA A 10 6.98 0.77 12.59
N ALA A 11 7.08 2.08 12.37
CA ALA A 11 5.92 2.92 12.06
C ALA A 11 5.28 2.55 10.70
N ALA A 12 6.09 2.25 9.69
CA ALA A 12 5.62 1.82 8.37
C ALA A 12 4.91 0.46 8.43
N ALA A 13 5.53 -0.53 9.10
CA ALA A 13 4.93 -1.85 9.30
C ALA A 13 3.63 -1.76 10.10
N ARG A 14 3.59 -0.92 11.15
CA ARG A 14 2.40 -0.68 11.96
C ARG A 14 1.27 -0.04 11.17
N ASP A 15 1.53 1.02 10.42
CA ASP A 15 0.51 1.68 9.59
C ASP A 15 -0.05 0.72 8.55
N ASN A 16 0.82 -0.07 7.90
CA ASN A 16 0.36 -1.07 6.94
C ASN A 16 -0.50 -2.17 7.59
N ALA A 17 -0.15 -2.65 8.78
CA ALA A 17 -0.97 -3.60 9.53
C ALA A 17 -2.35 -3.02 9.88
N GLU A 18 -2.41 -1.74 10.27
CA GLU A 18 -3.67 -1.04 10.56
C GLU A 18 -4.51 -0.83 9.30
N TRP A 19 -3.89 -0.55 8.15
CA TRP A 19 -4.57 -0.55 6.87
C TRP A 19 -5.16 -1.92 6.52
N CYS A 20 -4.38 -3.00 6.65
CA CYS A 20 -4.87 -4.36 6.42
C CYS A 20 -6.05 -4.69 7.34
N ASP A 21 -5.96 -4.33 8.61
CA ASP A 21 -7.03 -4.54 9.58
C ASP A 21 -8.28 -3.72 9.27
N ALA A 22 -8.15 -2.48 8.79
CA ALA A 22 -9.27 -1.66 8.35
C ALA A 22 -10.04 -2.32 7.20
N VAL A 23 -9.32 -2.82 6.18
CA VAL A 23 -9.93 -3.58 5.08
C VAL A 23 -10.60 -4.84 5.60
N CYS A 24 -9.94 -5.62 6.46
CA CYS A 24 -10.52 -6.84 7.00
C CYS A 24 -11.77 -6.57 7.86
N ARG A 25 -11.78 -5.50 8.68
CA ARG A 25 -12.96 -5.03 9.42
C ARG A 25 -14.12 -4.67 8.52
N ALA A 26 -13.85 -3.99 7.41
CA ALA A 26 -14.88 -3.64 6.44
C ALA A 26 -15.58 -4.88 5.82
N HIS A 27 -14.91 -6.04 5.83
CA HIS A 27 -15.49 -7.33 5.43
C HIS A 27 -16.02 -8.17 6.62
N GLY A 28 -16.07 -7.62 7.84
CA GLY A 28 -16.54 -8.34 9.03
C GLY A 28 -15.54 -9.37 9.56
N LEU A 29 -14.26 -9.23 9.23
CA LEU A 29 -13.17 -10.13 9.58
C LEU A 29 -12.08 -9.39 10.39
N PRO A 30 -12.37 -8.78 11.55
CA PRO A 30 -11.36 -8.05 12.31
C PRO A 30 -10.18 -8.97 12.67
N GLY A 31 -8.96 -8.47 12.53
CA GLY A 31 -7.79 -9.12 13.10
C GLY A 31 -7.54 -8.68 14.55
N VAL A 32 -6.47 -9.22 15.12
CA VAL A 32 -6.05 -8.99 16.50
C VAL A 32 -4.62 -8.46 16.50
N PHE A 33 -4.41 -7.33 17.16
CA PHE A 33 -3.07 -6.80 17.44
C PHE A 33 -2.50 -7.45 18.70
N GLY A 34 -1.40 -8.18 18.53
CA GLY A 34 -0.51 -8.62 19.61
C GLY A 34 0.71 -7.70 19.76
N PRO A 35 1.66 -8.05 20.64
CA PRO A 35 2.89 -7.27 20.83
C PRO A 35 3.79 -7.28 19.59
N ASP A 36 3.87 -8.42 18.89
CA ASP A 36 4.85 -8.63 17.80
C ASP A 36 4.22 -8.75 16.41
N ALA A 37 2.90 -8.90 16.33
CA ALA A 37 2.20 -9.07 15.06
C ALA A 37 0.72 -8.67 15.15
N TRP A 38 0.15 -8.30 14.01
CA TRP A 38 -1.29 -8.36 13.77
C TRP A 38 -1.62 -9.66 13.05
N SER A 39 -2.71 -10.34 13.41
CA SER A 39 -3.16 -11.56 12.71
C SER A 39 -4.68 -11.69 12.63
N ALA A 40 -5.17 -12.35 11.58
CA ALA A 40 -6.54 -12.74 11.39
C ALA A 40 -6.68 -14.26 11.45
N ALA A 41 -7.54 -14.76 12.35
CA ALA A 41 -7.75 -16.20 12.54
C ALA A 41 -8.54 -16.87 11.40
N ARG A 42 -9.05 -16.09 10.43
CA ARG A 42 -9.75 -16.56 9.23
C ARG A 42 -9.14 -15.88 8.01
N ARG A 43 -9.21 -16.55 6.86
CA ARG A 43 -8.80 -16.02 5.54
C ARG A 43 -9.23 -14.57 5.37
N THR A 44 -8.28 -13.69 5.09
CA THR A 44 -8.52 -12.29 4.73
C THR A 44 -8.97 -12.12 3.27
N PRO A 45 -9.50 -10.94 2.89
CA PRO A 45 -9.82 -10.65 1.50
C PRO A 45 -8.61 -10.83 0.56
N PRO A 46 -8.81 -11.13 -0.74
CA PRO A 46 -7.72 -11.24 -1.70
C PRO A 46 -6.77 -10.04 -1.67
N LEU A 47 -5.47 -10.29 -1.85
CA LEU A 47 -4.38 -9.30 -1.81
C LEU A 47 -4.07 -8.69 -0.43
N TYR A 48 -4.78 -9.09 0.63
CA TYR A 48 -4.49 -8.71 2.00
C TYR A 48 -3.93 -9.89 2.79
N PRO A 49 -2.85 -9.70 3.58
CA PRO A 49 -2.25 -10.78 4.35
C PRO A 49 -3.09 -11.17 5.55
N ASP A 50 -2.92 -12.40 6.02
CA ASP A 50 -3.54 -12.91 7.25
C ASP A 50 -2.75 -12.55 8.49
N ALA A 51 -1.49 -12.15 8.31
CA ALA A 51 -0.70 -11.60 9.39
C ALA A 51 0.35 -10.60 8.87
N VAL A 52 0.67 -9.63 9.73
CA VAL A 52 1.73 -8.64 9.51
C VAL A 52 2.60 -8.59 10.75
N THR A 53 3.92 -8.78 10.60
CA THR A 53 4.85 -8.62 11.73
C THR A 53 5.03 -7.13 12.08
N LEU A 54 5.10 -6.85 13.38
CA LEU A 54 5.24 -5.50 13.95
C LEU A 54 6.62 -5.30 14.60
N THR A 55 7.35 -6.38 14.87
CA THR A 55 8.72 -6.37 15.40
C THR A 55 9.58 -7.36 14.62
N PRO A 56 10.91 -7.15 14.54
CA PRO A 56 11.82 -8.11 13.93
C PRO A 56 11.99 -9.39 14.77
N GLU A 57 11.62 -9.37 16.05
CA GLU A 57 11.67 -10.52 16.96
C GLU A 57 10.42 -11.42 16.88
N ALA A 58 9.46 -11.11 16.01
CA ALA A 58 8.24 -11.89 15.86
C ALA A 58 8.53 -13.39 15.63
N SER A 59 7.82 -14.26 16.35
CA SER A 59 7.97 -15.71 16.20
C SER A 59 7.13 -16.23 15.04
N GLY A 60 7.79 -16.77 14.01
CA GLY A 60 7.10 -17.41 12.88
C GLY A 60 6.14 -18.53 13.31
N ALA A 61 6.56 -19.37 14.26
CA ALA A 61 5.71 -20.46 14.78
C ALA A 61 4.45 -19.94 15.51
N ALA A 62 4.58 -18.89 16.34
CA ALA A 62 3.44 -18.31 17.03
C ALA A 62 2.47 -17.62 16.07
N LEU A 63 3.01 -16.95 15.04
CA LEU A 63 2.23 -16.28 14.01
C LEU A 63 1.46 -17.29 13.16
N VAL A 64 2.11 -18.37 12.71
CA VAL A 64 1.48 -19.46 11.95
C VAL A 64 0.37 -20.14 12.76
N ALA A 65 0.57 -20.34 14.07
CA ALA A 65 -0.46 -20.92 14.93
C ALA A 65 -1.71 -20.03 15.09
N GLY A 66 -1.61 -18.74 14.78
CA GLY A 66 -2.68 -17.74 14.91
C GLY A 66 -3.47 -17.45 13.64
N ILE A 67 -3.15 -18.09 12.52
CA ILE A 67 -3.76 -17.86 11.21
C ILE A 67 -4.28 -19.15 10.58
N ASP A 68 -5.21 -19.04 9.62
CA ASP A 68 -5.73 -20.19 8.88
C ASP A 68 -4.78 -20.61 7.75
N THR A 69 -3.93 -21.61 8.03
CA THR A 69 -3.08 -22.30 7.04
C THR A 69 -3.71 -23.58 6.48
N GLY A 70 -4.94 -23.93 6.88
CA GLY A 70 -5.65 -25.10 6.37
C GLY A 70 -6.38 -24.81 5.05
N SER A 71 -6.56 -23.54 4.73
CA SER A 71 -7.20 -23.04 3.52
C SER A 71 -6.15 -22.41 2.58
N PRO A 72 -6.22 -22.63 1.27
CA PRO A 72 -5.23 -22.11 0.33
C PRO A 72 -5.28 -20.57 0.26
N GLY A 73 -4.12 -19.99 -0.07
CA GLY A 73 -3.98 -18.54 -0.25
C GLY A 73 -3.55 -17.80 1.01
N CYS A 74 -3.15 -18.52 2.08
CA CYS A 74 -2.67 -17.91 3.30
C CYS A 74 -1.39 -17.15 3.11
N SER A 75 -1.33 -15.91 3.59
CA SER A 75 -0.18 -15.07 3.36
C SER A 75 0.22 -14.27 4.58
N VAL A 76 1.52 -14.06 4.71
CA VAL A 76 2.13 -13.32 5.82
C VAL A 76 2.98 -12.22 5.22
N LYS A 77 2.74 -10.98 5.64
CA LYS A 77 3.65 -9.88 5.38
C LYS A 77 4.66 -9.82 6.53
N ASP A 78 5.84 -10.34 6.27
CA ASP A 78 6.99 -10.16 7.15
C ASP A 78 7.59 -8.77 6.91
N GLY A 79 7.15 -7.81 7.72
CA GLY A 79 7.56 -6.41 7.66
C GLY A 79 9.04 -6.17 7.96
N PHE A 80 9.80 -7.18 8.37
CA PHE A 80 11.23 -7.03 8.69
C PHE A 80 12.13 -7.99 7.90
N ALA A 81 11.54 -8.82 7.03
CA ALA A 81 12.21 -9.88 6.29
C ALA A 81 13.09 -10.79 7.18
N ALA A 82 12.64 -11.03 8.42
CA ALA A 82 13.38 -11.75 9.47
C ALA A 82 12.91 -13.20 9.66
N LEU A 83 11.73 -13.56 9.15
CA LEU A 83 11.15 -14.89 9.31
C LEU A 83 11.73 -15.88 8.29
N ASP A 84 11.75 -17.16 8.69
CA ASP A 84 11.82 -18.30 7.79
C ASP A 84 10.55 -19.14 7.99
N LEU A 85 9.64 -19.08 7.01
CA LEU A 85 8.36 -19.79 7.04
C LEU A 85 8.34 -21.02 6.12
N VAL A 86 9.47 -21.35 5.47
CA VAL A 86 9.58 -22.56 4.63
C VAL A 86 9.23 -23.84 5.40
N PRO A 87 9.67 -24.05 6.66
CA PRO A 87 9.30 -25.24 7.42
C PRO A 87 7.79 -25.36 7.69
N ALA A 88 7.04 -24.26 7.59
CA ALA A 88 5.59 -24.22 7.75
C ALA A 88 4.85 -24.31 6.41
N GLY A 89 5.53 -24.60 5.30
CA GLY A 89 4.91 -24.78 3.98
C GLY A 89 4.71 -23.50 3.19
N PHE A 90 5.25 -22.37 3.64
CA PHE A 90 5.18 -21.11 2.90
C PHE A 90 6.33 -20.99 1.89
N GLU A 91 6.04 -20.31 0.78
CA GLU A 91 7.02 -19.84 -0.20
C GLU A 91 7.04 -18.31 -0.26
N VAL A 92 8.13 -17.74 -0.75
CA VAL A 92 8.23 -16.29 -0.93
C VAL A 92 7.42 -15.90 -2.17
N LEU A 93 6.40 -15.07 -1.98
CA LEU A 93 5.62 -14.50 -3.06
C LEU A 93 6.38 -13.37 -3.75
N PHE A 94 6.87 -12.40 -2.97
CA PHE A 94 7.77 -11.34 -3.43
C PHE A 94 8.50 -10.65 -2.26
N GLU A 95 9.51 -9.87 -2.59
CA GLU A 95 10.24 -8.99 -1.67
C GLU A 95 10.13 -7.54 -2.11
N ALA A 96 10.15 -6.61 -1.16
CA ALA A 96 10.06 -5.17 -1.42
C ALA A 96 10.88 -4.38 -0.40
N GLN A 97 10.90 -3.05 -0.55
CA GLN A 97 11.50 -2.13 0.40
C GLN A 97 10.43 -1.23 1.00
N TRP A 98 10.42 -1.11 2.32
CA TRP A 98 9.77 0.02 2.98
C TRP A 98 10.43 1.32 2.53
N ILE A 99 9.63 2.33 2.30
CA ILE A 99 10.06 3.66 1.87
C ILE A 99 9.55 4.71 2.86
N HIS A 100 10.35 5.74 3.09
CA HIS A 100 9.98 6.88 3.91
C HIS A 100 10.32 8.19 3.21
N ARG A 101 9.43 9.16 3.35
CA ARG A 101 9.64 10.54 2.94
C ARG A 101 9.33 11.47 4.11
N PRO A 102 10.18 12.47 4.39
CA PRO A 102 9.79 13.59 5.24
C PRO A 102 8.48 14.22 4.80
N ALA A 103 7.84 15.00 5.67
CA ALA A 103 6.55 15.63 5.35
C ALA A 103 6.61 16.40 4.01
N PRO A 104 5.68 16.15 3.07
CA PRO A 104 5.61 16.93 1.84
C PRO A 104 5.26 18.37 2.19
N ALA A 105 5.92 19.31 1.50
CA ALA A 105 5.53 20.71 1.58
C ALA A 105 4.16 20.88 0.90
N ALA A 106 3.34 21.79 1.43
CA ALA A 106 2.17 22.25 0.72
C ALA A 106 2.61 22.88 -0.61
N GLY A 107 2.02 22.43 -1.72
CA GLY A 107 2.40 22.87 -3.04
C GLY A 107 1.28 22.68 -4.05
N VAL A 108 1.32 23.48 -5.11
CA VAL A 108 0.41 23.32 -6.24
C VAL A 108 0.94 22.18 -7.10
N CYS A 109 0.10 21.19 -7.38
CA CYS A 109 0.46 20.12 -8.31
C CYS A 109 0.72 20.73 -9.69
N GLY A 110 1.82 20.34 -10.34
CA GLY A 110 2.16 20.79 -11.69
C GLY A 110 1.14 20.29 -12.75
N PRO A 111 1.38 20.52 -14.04
CA PRO A 111 0.52 19.99 -15.10
C PRO A 111 0.40 18.46 -14.96
N GLY A 112 -0.82 17.95 -14.85
CA GLY A 112 -1.10 16.55 -14.56
C GLY A 112 -2.58 16.27 -14.35
N PRO A 113 -2.96 15.05 -13.91
CA PRO A 113 -4.34 14.71 -13.58
C PRO A 113 -4.90 15.63 -12.49
N GLU A 114 -6.21 15.89 -12.53
CA GLU A 114 -6.92 16.60 -11.48
C GLU A 114 -7.17 15.65 -10.30
N TRP A 115 -6.62 15.98 -9.13
CA TRP A 115 -6.71 15.13 -7.94
C TRP A 115 -7.88 15.51 -7.05
N SER A 116 -8.67 14.52 -6.67
CA SER A 116 -9.70 14.65 -5.65
C SER A 116 -9.81 13.38 -4.81
N GLU A 117 -10.38 13.53 -3.62
CA GLU A 117 -10.79 12.38 -2.80
C GLU A 117 -12.05 11.74 -3.37
N VAL A 118 -12.10 10.42 -3.32
CA VAL A 118 -13.29 9.61 -3.58
C VAL A 118 -14.16 9.62 -2.34
N THR A 119 -15.42 10.05 -2.48
CA THR A 119 -16.31 10.28 -1.32
C THR A 119 -17.60 9.49 -1.37
N THR A 120 -17.87 8.80 -2.47
CA THR A 120 -19.10 8.03 -2.68
C THR A 120 -18.81 6.58 -3.03
N ALA A 121 -19.77 5.69 -2.73
CA ALA A 121 -19.67 4.28 -3.09
C ALA A 121 -19.48 4.07 -4.60
N GLY A 122 -20.22 4.80 -5.43
CA GLY A 122 -20.09 4.69 -6.89
C GLY A 122 -18.74 5.19 -7.42
N GLU A 123 -18.16 6.23 -6.81
CA GLU A 123 -16.79 6.64 -7.15
C GLU A 123 -15.75 5.62 -6.68
N LEU A 124 -15.97 4.94 -5.55
CA LEU A 124 -15.09 3.89 -5.06
C LEU A 124 -15.08 2.67 -5.97
N GLU A 125 -16.24 2.26 -6.48
CA GLU A 125 -16.35 1.21 -7.49
C GLU A 125 -15.58 1.58 -8.78
N ALA A 126 -15.73 2.83 -9.24
CA ALA A 126 -14.99 3.33 -10.39
C ALA A 126 -13.47 3.41 -10.14
N TRP A 127 -13.06 3.74 -8.91
CA TRP A 127 -11.67 3.77 -8.50
C TRP A 127 -11.06 2.37 -8.46
N GLU A 128 -11.76 1.39 -7.89
CA GLU A 128 -11.31 -0.01 -7.85
C GLU A 128 -11.17 -0.60 -9.25
N ALA A 129 -12.14 -0.32 -10.13
CA ALA A 129 -12.08 -0.75 -11.53
C ALA A 129 -10.87 -0.15 -12.26
N ALA A 130 -10.54 1.11 -11.98
CA ALA A 130 -9.36 1.76 -12.55
C ALA A 130 -8.06 1.19 -11.99
N TRP A 131 -8.01 0.80 -10.71
CA TRP A 131 -6.83 0.26 -10.04
C TRP A 131 -6.47 -1.16 -10.50
N ASP A 132 -7.45 -2.06 -10.61
CA ASP A 132 -7.21 -3.47 -10.98
C ASP A 132 -7.09 -3.67 -12.50
N GLY A 133 -7.41 -2.64 -13.30
CA GLY A 133 -7.50 -2.76 -14.76
C GLY A 133 -8.68 -3.62 -15.24
N GLY A 134 -9.66 -3.85 -14.36
CA GLY A 134 -10.80 -4.75 -14.55
C GLY A 134 -12.10 -4.19 -13.97
N GLY A 135 -13.08 -5.07 -13.70
CA GLY A 135 -14.30 -4.69 -12.98
C GLY A 135 -14.05 -4.63 -11.47
N SER A 136 -14.78 -3.77 -10.74
CA SER A 136 -14.75 -3.79 -9.27
C SER A 136 -15.18 -5.16 -8.74
N THR A 137 -14.37 -5.72 -7.84
CA THR A 137 -14.66 -6.99 -7.15
C THR A 137 -15.36 -6.76 -5.81
N GLY A 138 -15.48 -5.49 -5.39
CA GLY A 138 -15.96 -5.11 -4.07
C GLY A 138 -14.92 -5.35 -2.97
N LEU A 139 -13.64 -5.35 -3.30
CA LEU A 139 -12.54 -5.45 -2.34
C LEU A 139 -12.54 -4.25 -1.38
N PHE A 140 -12.76 -3.05 -1.92
CA PHE A 140 -12.86 -1.84 -1.12
C PHE A 140 -14.33 -1.54 -0.82
N ARG A 141 -14.76 -1.74 0.43
CA ARG A 141 -16.13 -1.45 0.85
C ARG A 141 -16.32 0.04 1.09
N PRO A 142 -17.53 0.60 0.82
CA PRO A 142 -17.83 2.00 1.13
C PRO A 142 -17.61 2.41 2.59
N ALA A 143 -17.63 1.45 3.53
CA ALA A 143 -17.31 1.68 4.93
C ALA A 143 -15.85 2.14 5.19
N LEU A 144 -14.96 2.03 4.19
CA LEU A 144 -13.59 2.54 4.24
C LEU A 144 -13.50 4.04 3.89
N LEU A 145 -14.59 4.67 3.43
CA LEU A 145 -14.56 6.07 3.01
C LEU A 145 -14.60 7.02 4.21
N GLY A 146 -13.66 7.96 4.23
CA GLY A 146 -13.61 9.06 5.20
C GLY A 146 -12.78 8.76 6.45
N GLY A 147 -12.83 9.70 7.40
CA GLY A 147 -12.02 9.65 8.61
C GLY A 147 -10.52 9.63 8.29
N ASP A 148 -9.85 8.62 8.78
CA ASP A 148 -8.40 8.44 8.65
C ASP A 148 -7.98 7.78 7.32
N ILE A 149 -8.92 7.43 6.45
CA ILE A 149 -8.65 6.84 5.13
C ILE A 149 -9.10 7.81 4.04
N ALA A 150 -8.23 8.02 3.05
CA ALA A 150 -8.51 8.80 1.85
C ALA A 150 -8.17 7.98 0.60
N PHE A 151 -9.18 7.66 -0.20
CA PHE A 151 -8.98 7.17 -1.55
C PHE A 151 -8.76 8.36 -2.47
N LEU A 152 -7.57 8.46 -3.05
CA LEU A 152 -7.14 9.58 -3.88
C LEU A 152 -7.23 9.18 -5.35
N ALA A 153 -7.81 10.05 -6.18
CA ALA A 153 -8.06 9.78 -7.57
C ALA A 153 -7.58 10.94 -8.45
N GLY A 154 -6.60 10.66 -9.31
CA GLY A 154 -6.14 11.55 -10.37
C GLY A 154 -6.93 11.34 -11.65
N ARG A 155 -7.60 12.39 -12.13
CA ARG A 155 -8.48 12.32 -13.31
C ARG A 155 -7.92 13.08 -14.52
N ALA A 156 -8.05 12.47 -15.69
CA ALA A 156 -7.80 13.14 -16.97
C ALA A 156 -9.05 13.00 -17.85
N GLY A 157 -9.67 14.15 -18.19
CA GLY A 157 -10.93 14.16 -18.96
C GLY A 157 -12.05 13.39 -18.26
N GLY A 158 -12.16 13.51 -16.93
CA GLY A 158 -13.18 12.86 -16.11
C GLY A 158 -12.93 11.38 -15.78
N ARG A 159 -11.94 10.73 -16.42
CA ARG A 159 -11.58 9.33 -16.14
C ARG A 159 -10.49 9.24 -15.07
N ILE A 160 -10.63 8.30 -14.15
CA ILE A 160 -9.56 7.97 -13.19
C ILE A 160 -8.43 7.28 -13.95
N VAL A 161 -7.25 7.91 -13.91
CA VAL A 161 -6.03 7.43 -14.60
C VAL A 161 -4.89 7.19 -13.62
N ALA A 162 -5.03 7.63 -12.38
CA ALA A 162 -4.09 7.37 -11.31
C ALA A 162 -4.84 7.38 -9.98
N GLY A 163 -4.26 6.75 -8.97
CA GLY A 163 -4.81 6.78 -7.63
C GLY A 163 -3.88 6.19 -6.60
N ALA A 164 -4.24 6.37 -5.35
CA ALA A 164 -3.63 5.70 -4.21
C ALA A 164 -4.61 5.73 -3.03
N VAL A 165 -4.40 4.85 -2.05
CA VAL A 165 -4.99 4.98 -0.73
C VAL A 165 -3.97 5.63 0.19
N ALA A 166 -4.38 6.69 0.87
CA ALA A 166 -3.63 7.27 1.96
C ALA A 166 -4.34 6.97 3.28
N HIS A 167 -3.60 6.47 4.27
CA HIS A 167 -4.13 6.02 5.55
C HIS A 167 -3.37 6.68 6.70
N ARG A 168 -4.11 7.19 7.68
CA ARG A 168 -3.59 7.79 8.90
C ARG A 168 -3.81 6.83 10.06
N GLY A 169 -2.85 5.93 10.28
CA GLY A 169 -2.90 5.01 11.42
C GLY A 169 -2.74 5.70 12.78
N SER A 170 -2.46 4.93 13.83
CA SER A 170 -2.22 5.45 15.18
C SER A 170 -0.83 6.11 15.36
N GLY A 171 0.13 5.78 14.48
CA GLY A 171 1.52 6.25 14.53
C GLY A 171 1.70 7.72 14.11
N PRO A 172 2.93 8.22 13.92
CA PRO A 172 3.19 9.59 13.48
C PRO A 172 3.40 9.72 11.96
N VAL A 173 2.82 8.83 11.16
CA VAL A 173 3.04 8.73 9.70
C VAL A 173 1.70 8.68 8.95
N VAL A 174 1.76 8.93 7.64
CA VAL A 174 0.68 8.60 6.69
C VAL A 174 1.18 7.49 5.78
N GLY A 175 0.51 6.34 5.78
CA GLY A 175 0.79 5.27 4.83
C GLY A 175 0.18 5.54 3.47
N VAL A 176 0.90 5.18 2.42
CA VAL A 176 0.42 5.10 1.05
C VAL A 176 0.39 3.63 0.62
N SER A 177 -0.71 3.22 0.02
CA SER A 177 -0.92 1.87 -0.52
C SER A 177 -1.71 1.93 -1.82
N ASN A 178 -1.66 0.86 -2.62
CA ASN A 178 -2.44 0.72 -3.85
C ASN A 178 -2.23 1.89 -4.83
N LEU A 179 -1.00 2.39 -4.94
CA LEU A 179 -0.67 3.43 -5.91
C LEU A 179 -0.70 2.84 -7.33
N PHE A 180 -1.29 3.57 -8.27
CA PHE A 180 -1.31 3.18 -9.68
C PHE A 180 -1.31 4.40 -10.59
N ALA A 181 -0.82 4.21 -11.82
CA ALA A 181 -0.87 5.20 -12.87
C ALA A 181 -0.99 4.52 -14.25
N HIS A 182 -2.05 4.84 -14.98
CA HIS A 182 -2.36 4.32 -16.30
C HIS A 182 -2.38 5.43 -17.35
N ALA A 183 -2.29 5.03 -18.62
CA ALA A 183 -2.44 5.97 -19.72
C ALA A 183 -3.90 6.42 -19.85
N ALA A 184 -4.11 7.72 -20.05
CA ALA A 184 -5.45 8.30 -20.30
C ALA A 184 -6.09 7.85 -21.64
N ALA A 185 -5.34 7.13 -22.47
CA ALA A 185 -5.78 6.36 -23.63
C ALA A 185 -4.65 5.39 -23.96
N ASP A 186 -4.93 4.25 -24.60
CA ASP A 186 -3.87 3.40 -25.14
C ASP A 186 -2.99 4.26 -26.05
N PRO A 187 -1.68 4.39 -25.77
CA PRO A 187 -0.81 5.08 -26.70
C PRO A 187 -0.84 4.32 -28.02
N ALA A 188 -0.96 5.04 -29.13
CA ALA A 188 -0.70 4.44 -30.44
C ALA A 188 0.65 3.71 -30.39
N PRO A 189 0.77 2.50 -30.96
CA PRO A 189 1.99 1.70 -30.86
C PRO A 189 3.18 2.53 -31.33
N GLY A 190 4.12 2.75 -30.42
CA GLY A 190 5.37 3.48 -30.62
C GLY A 190 6.56 2.68 -30.07
N PRO A 191 7.80 3.16 -30.27
CA PRO A 191 8.98 2.46 -29.78
C PRO A 191 8.90 2.22 -28.26
N GLU A 192 9.27 1.02 -27.80
CA GLU A 192 9.21 0.58 -26.39
C GLU A 192 9.87 1.59 -25.44
N ALA A 193 10.99 2.19 -25.83
CA ALA A 193 11.69 3.20 -25.03
C ALA A 193 10.84 4.47 -24.76
N ARG A 194 9.97 4.86 -25.71
CA ARG A 194 9.03 5.98 -25.51
C ARG A 194 7.88 5.57 -24.60
N ALA A 195 7.42 4.32 -24.67
CA ALA A 195 6.39 3.79 -23.78
C ALA A 195 6.90 3.76 -22.32
N GLY A 196 8.14 3.30 -22.10
CA GLY A 196 8.79 3.32 -20.79
C GLY A 196 8.99 4.72 -20.22
N ALA A 197 9.51 5.67 -21.01
CA ALA A 197 9.64 7.07 -20.58
C ALA A 197 8.28 7.70 -20.21
N ALA A 198 7.23 7.38 -20.97
CA ALA A 198 5.87 7.84 -20.67
C ALA A 198 5.30 7.17 -19.41
N ALA A 199 5.64 5.91 -19.13
CA ALA A 199 5.25 5.24 -17.89
C ALA A 199 5.92 5.88 -16.66
N HIS A 200 7.23 6.13 -16.71
CA HIS A 200 7.95 6.83 -15.64
C HIS A 200 7.36 8.22 -15.36
N ALA A 201 7.07 9.00 -16.40
CA ALA A 201 6.46 10.32 -16.23
C ALA A 201 5.06 10.25 -15.57
N ARG A 202 4.28 9.20 -15.85
CA ARG A 202 2.98 8.98 -15.21
C ARG A 202 3.13 8.60 -13.74
N ALA A 203 4.07 7.71 -13.40
CA ALA A 203 4.36 7.35 -12.02
C ALA A 203 4.84 8.57 -11.22
N ASP A 204 5.73 9.38 -11.79
CA ASP A 204 6.23 10.61 -11.17
C ASP A 204 5.07 11.62 -10.93
N ALA A 205 4.17 11.78 -11.91
CA ALA A 205 2.98 12.61 -11.77
C ALA A 205 1.99 12.07 -10.72
N ALA A 206 1.86 10.75 -10.60
CA ALA A 206 1.01 10.11 -9.60
C ALA A 206 1.52 10.36 -8.18
N TRP A 207 2.81 10.13 -7.93
CA TRP A 207 3.44 10.45 -6.66
C TRP A 207 3.31 11.93 -6.28
N SER A 208 3.53 12.83 -7.24
CA SER A 208 3.37 14.28 -7.02
C SER A 208 1.96 14.64 -6.55
N GLY A 209 0.94 14.10 -7.22
CA GLY A 209 -0.46 14.33 -6.86
C GLY A 209 -0.85 13.76 -5.50
N VAL A 210 -0.46 12.51 -5.22
CA VAL A 210 -0.69 11.87 -3.92
C VAL A 210 -0.04 12.65 -2.79
N LEU A 211 1.22 13.06 -2.95
CA LEU A 211 1.95 13.83 -1.94
C LEU A 211 1.32 15.21 -1.71
N ALA A 212 0.84 15.88 -2.76
CA ALA A 212 0.12 17.14 -2.63
C ALA A 212 -1.22 16.97 -1.89
N SER A 213 -1.98 15.91 -2.20
CA SER A 213 -3.22 15.58 -1.48
C SER A 213 -2.97 15.27 0.00
N ILE A 214 -1.92 14.51 0.31
CA ILE A 214 -1.52 14.22 1.69
C ILE A 214 -1.09 15.50 2.43
N ALA A 215 -0.26 16.34 1.80
CA ALA A 215 0.17 17.61 2.40
C ALA A 215 -1.01 18.53 2.75
N ALA A 216 -2.06 18.52 1.93
CA ALA A 216 -3.27 19.30 2.15
C ALA A 216 -4.15 18.71 3.28
N ARG A 217 -4.30 17.38 3.34
CA ARG A 217 -5.17 16.72 4.32
C ARG A 217 -4.53 16.57 5.70
N TRP A 218 -3.25 16.19 5.73
CA TRP A 218 -2.51 15.89 6.95
C TRP A 218 -1.16 16.62 6.97
N PRO A 219 -1.17 17.96 7.14
CA PRO A 219 0.04 18.77 7.04
C PRO A 219 1.09 18.38 8.10
N GLY A 220 2.35 18.34 7.67
CA GLY A 220 3.50 18.12 8.57
C GLY A 220 3.77 16.66 8.94
N LEU A 221 3.02 15.70 8.39
CA LEU A 221 3.26 14.29 8.64
C LEU A 221 4.16 13.66 7.57
N PRO A 222 5.18 12.87 7.96
CA PRO A 222 5.96 12.06 7.04
C PRO A 222 5.10 10.97 6.38
N VAL A 223 5.54 10.53 5.20
CA VAL A 223 4.83 9.56 4.38
C VAL A 223 5.64 8.26 4.31
N VAL A 224 4.95 7.13 4.42
CA VAL A 224 5.53 5.79 4.32
C VAL A 224 4.77 4.94 3.33
N GLY A 225 5.40 3.89 2.83
CA GLY A 225 4.83 2.91 1.91
C GLY A 225 5.83 1.78 1.68
N TYR A 226 5.58 0.92 0.70
CA TYR A 226 6.59 -0.01 0.22
C TYR A 226 6.48 -0.18 -1.28
N GLU A 227 7.62 -0.39 -1.94
CA GLU A 227 7.69 -0.59 -3.38
C GLU A 227 8.82 -1.56 -3.76
N SER A 228 8.79 -2.03 -5.01
CA SER A 228 9.84 -2.88 -5.58
C SER A 228 10.09 -2.52 -7.05
N GLY A 229 11.22 -2.91 -7.62
CA GLY A 229 11.53 -2.69 -9.05
C GLY A 229 11.39 -1.23 -9.50
N ASP A 230 10.79 -1.02 -10.67
CA ASP A 230 10.60 0.31 -11.28
C ASP A 230 9.73 1.25 -10.42
N ASP A 231 8.78 0.71 -9.65
CA ASP A 231 7.93 1.49 -8.75
C ASP A 231 8.74 2.04 -7.57
N LEU A 232 9.73 1.28 -7.08
CA LEU A 232 10.68 1.76 -6.07
C LEU A 232 11.55 2.89 -6.62
N GLU A 233 12.01 2.79 -7.87
CA GLU A 233 12.74 3.88 -8.51
C GLU A 233 11.88 5.13 -8.66
N ALA A 234 10.59 5.00 -8.98
CA ALA A 234 9.64 6.10 -9.04
C ALA A 234 9.43 6.76 -7.68
N ALA A 235 9.27 5.97 -6.61
CA ALA A 235 9.18 6.51 -5.25
C ALA A 235 10.45 7.27 -4.85
N VAL A 236 11.64 6.76 -5.20
CA VAL A 236 12.91 7.45 -4.93
C VAL A 236 12.98 8.79 -5.68
N ARG A 237 12.56 8.85 -6.95
CA ARG A 237 12.46 10.12 -7.71
C ARG A 237 11.47 11.10 -7.07
N ALA A 238 10.42 10.59 -6.42
CA ALA A 238 9.47 11.39 -5.65
C ALA A 238 10.00 11.86 -4.27
N GLY A 239 11.25 11.52 -3.94
CA GLY A 239 11.95 11.96 -2.74
C GLY A 239 11.87 11.00 -1.56
N PHE A 240 11.40 9.77 -1.78
CA PHE A 240 11.45 8.73 -0.75
C PHE A 240 12.86 8.15 -0.61
N THR A 241 13.15 7.66 0.59
CA THR A 241 14.35 6.89 0.92
C THR A 241 13.95 5.47 1.31
N PRO A 242 14.55 4.41 0.74
CA PRO A 242 14.37 3.04 1.22
C PRO A 242 14.90 2.90 2.65
N ILE A 243 14.10 2.33 3.55
CA ILE A 243 14.42 2.24 4.99
C ILE A 243 14.56 0.80 5.51
N GLY A 244 14.22 -0.21 4.70
CA GLY A 244 14.52 -1.61 5.01
C GLY A 244 13.64 -2.59 4.23
N PRO A 245 14.05 -3.88 4.20
CA PRO A 245 13.35 -4.90 3.44
C PRO A 245 12.04 -5.33 4.11
N LEU A 246 11.13 -5.85 3.28
CA LEU A 246 10.03 -6.69 3.71
C LEU A 246 9.89 -7.88 2.76
N ARG A 247 9.22 -8.92 3.24
CA ARG A 247 8.95 -10.14 2.48
C ARG A 247 7.49 -10.54 2.61
N VAL A 248 6.86 -10.92 1.51
CA VAL A 248 5.51 -11.50 1.53
C VAL A 248 5.61 -12.99 1.27
N TRP A 249 5.04 -13.77 2.17
CA TRP A 249 4.98 -15.23 2.12
C TRP A 249 3.59 -15.69 1.68
N LEU A 250 3.52 -16.79 0.96
CA LEU A 250 2.28 -17.43 0.52
C LEU A 250 2.31 -18.92 0.84
N HIS A 251 1.20 -19.43 1.36
CA HIS A 251 0.90 -20.84 1.54
C HIS A 251 -0.10 -21.25 0.46
N THR A 252 0.38 -22.04 -0.50
CA THR A 252 -0.38 -22.44 -1.69
C THR A 252 -1.14 -23.75 -1.50
N ALA A 253 -0.79 -24.52 -0.46
CA ALA A 253 -1.48 -25.76 -0.08
C ALA A 253 -2.76 -25.50 0.72
#